data_AF-A0A497NVW6-F1
#
_entry.id   AF-A0A497NVW6-F1
#
_cell.length_a   1.000
_cell.length_b   1.000
_cell.length_c   1.000
_cell.angle_alpha   90.00
_cell.angle_beta   90.00
_cell.angle_gamma   90.00
#
_symmetry.space_group_name_H-M   'P 1'
#
loop_
_entity.id
_entity.type
_entity.pdbx_description
1 polymer ?
#
loop_
_entity_poly.entity_id
_entity_poly.type
_entity_poly.pdbx_seq_one_letter_code
_entity_poly.pdbx_strand_id
1 'polypeptide(L)'
;MLRKEKTEMKGEGAIVFLTVFIVFLAVTLGYPEFPPGKILYELLDILETEYLVLGVPANLLVNAIINGVIYGVILWLVFTFGYKRMKS
;
A
#
# COMPACT_ATOMS: atom_id res chain seq x y z
N MET A 1 -32.35 -24.07 -16.61
CA MET A 1 -31.50 -24.08 -15.40
C MET A 1 -30.33 -23.14 -15.64
N LEU A 2 -30.46 -21.87 -15.26
CA LEU A 2 -29.42 -20.85 -15.48
C LEU A 2 -28.34 -21.03 -14.41
N ARG A 3 -27.23 -21.67 -14.80
CA ARG A 3 -26.00 -21.73 -14.01
C ARG A 3 -25.51 -20.29 -13.89
N LYS A 4 -25.79 -19.62 -12.77
CA LYS A 4 -25.11 -18.38 -12.43
C LYS A 4 -23.62 -18.70 -12.36
N GLU A 5 -22.91 -18.31 -13.41
CA GLU A 5 -21.46 -18.29 -13.41
C GLU A 5 -21.07 -17.37 -12.27
N LYS A 6 -20.53 -17.95 -11.19
CA LYS A 6 -19.95 -17.20 -10.09
C LYS A 6 -18.79 -16.46 -10.73
N THR A 7 -18.99 -15.21 -11.13
CA THR A 7 -17.94 -14.31 -11.57
C THR A 7 -17.10 -13.97 -10.34
N GLU A 8 -16.33 -14.96 -9.88
CA GLU A 8 -15.17 -14.75 -9.03
C GLU A 8 -14.28 -13.81 -9.84
N MET A 9 -14.27 -12.52 -9.52
CA MET A 9 -13.49 -11.57 -10.30
C MET A 9 -12.03 -11.93 -10.05
N LYS A 10 -11.41 -12.60 -11.03
CA LYS A 10 -9.97 -12.88 -11.02
C LYS A 10 -9.24 -11.55 -10.81
N GLY A 11 -8.78 -11.29 -9.58
CA GLY A 11 -8.13 -10.03 -9.22
C GLY A 11 -8.70 -9.25 -8.03
N GLU A 12 -9.73 -9.74 -7.33
CA GLU A 12 -10.29 -9.05 -6.14
C GLU A 12 -9.22 -8.61 -5.12
N GLY A 13 -8.24 -9.48 -4.84
CA GLY A 13 -7.13 -9.14 -3.96
C GLY A 13 -6.22 -8.03 -4.51
N ALA A 14 -5.96 -8.02 -5.83
CA ALA A 14 -5.16 -6.98 -6.46
C ALA A 14 -5.86 -5.61 -6.40
N ILE A 15 -7.18 -5.58 -6.51
CA ILE A 15 -7.97 -4.35 -6.35
C ILE A 15 -7.86 -3.83 -4.91
N VAL A 16 -7.94 -4.72 -3.91
CA VAL A 16 -7.75 -4.35 -2.50
C VAL A 16 -6.35 -3.78 -2.28
N PHE A 17 -5.32 -4.46 -2.77
CA PHE A 17 -3.93 -3.98 -2.70
C PHE A 17 -3.80 -2.58 -3.30
N LEU A 18 -4.27 -2.38 -4.53
CA LEU A 18 -4.12 -1.12 -5.25
C LEU A 18 -4.86 0.03 -4.56
N THR A 19 -6.07 -0.25 -4.07
CA THR A 19 -6.87 0.74 -3.34
C THR A 19 -6.14 1.19 -2.07
N VAL A 20 -5.65 0.23 -1.29
CA VAL A 20 -4.90 0.51 -0.06
C VAL A 20 -3.60 1.25 -0.39
N PHE A 21 -2.86 0.81 -1.39
CA PHE A 21 -1.62 1.46 -1.83
C PHE A 21 -1.84 2.95 -2.15
N ILE A 22 -2.85 3.28 -2.95
CA ILE A 22 -3.15 4.67 -3.33
C ILE A 22 -3.54 5.51 -2.11
N VAL A 23 -4.37 4.95 -1.22
CA VAL A 23 -4.80 5.64 0.00
C VAL A 23 -3.60 5.95 0.90
N PHE A 24 -2.75 4.96 1.19
CA PHE A 24 -1.60 5.16 2.07
C PHE A 24 -0.50 6.01 1.44
N LEU A 25 -0.37 5.98 0.10
CA LEU A 25 0.46 6.91 -0.63
C LEU A 25 -0.01 8.36 -0.40
N ALA A 26 -1.29 8.65 -0.63
CA ALA A 26 -1.86 9.98 -0.42
C ALA A 26 -1.76 10.43 1.05
N VAL A 27 -2.02 9.53 2.00
CA VAL A 27 -1.87 9.80 3.43
C VAL A 27 -0.44 10.18 3.79
N THR A 28 0.56 9.43 3.30
CA THR A 28 1.96 9.72 3.61
C THR A 28 2.43 11.02 2.97
N LEU A 29 1.95 11.37 1.77
CA LEU A 29 2.23 12.68 1.16
C LEU A 29 1.69 13.85 1.98
N GLY A 30 0.51 13.69 2.61
CA GLY A 30 -0.07 14.69 3.51
C GLY A 30 0.49 14.66 4.92
N TYR A 31 1.04 13.53 5.35
CA TYR A 31 1.61 13.30 6.68
C TYR A 31 2.92 12.49 6.59
N PRO A 32 4.06 13.16 6.33
CA PRO A 32 5.36 12.50 6.10
C PRO A 32 5.84 11.60 7.24
N GLU A 33 5.46 11.91 8.48
CA GLU A 33 5.83 11.15 9.68
C GLU A 33 5.02 9.85 9.83
N PHE A 34 4.22 9.47 8.83
CA PHE A 34 3.44 8.24 8.87
C PHE A 34 4.36 7.01 8.87
N PRO A 35 4.29 6.15 9.90
CA PRO A 35 5.10 4.93 9.97
C PRO A 35 4.56 3.84 9.02
N PRO A 36 5.36 2.82 8.64
CA PRO A 36 6.74 2.56 9.09
C PRO A 36 7.84 3.17 8.23
N GLY A 37 7.55 3.79 7.09
CA GLY A 37 8.58 4.21 6.13
C GLY A 37 9.58 5.21 6.71
N LYS A 38 9.13 6.19 7.50
CA LYS A 38 10.03 7.12 8.22
C LYS A 38 10.96 6.40 9.19
N ILE A 39 10.43 5.42 9.94
CA ILE A 39 11.22 4.59 10.86
C ILE A 39 12.30 3.84 10.10
N LEU A 40 12.00 3.29 8.92
CA LEU A 40 12.99 2.58 8.11
C LEU A 40 14.08 3.52 7.58
N TYR A 41 13.73 4.77 7.23
CA TYR A 41 14.69 5.79 6.85
C TYR A 41 15.65 6.15 7.98
N GLU A 42 15.12 6.34 9.19
CA GLU A 42 15.90 6.62 10.40
C GLU A 42 16.79 5.45 10.80
N LEU A 43 16.28 4.22 10.74
CA LEU A 43 17.04 3.02 11.08
C LEU A 43 18.19 2.74 10.12
N LEU A 44 18.03 3.11 8.86
CA LEU A 44 19.03 2.91 7.81
C LEU A 44 19.97 4.11 7.66
N ASP A 45 19.81 5.15 8.49
CA ASP A 45 20.59 6.39 8.48
C ASP A 45 20.73 6.98 7.06
N ILE A 46 19.64 6.92 6.29
CA ILE A 46 19.64 7.36 4.91
C ILE A 46 19.65 8.88 4.91
N LEU A 47 20.75 9.47 4.45
CA LEU A 47 20.87 10.91 4.30
C LEU A 47 19.72 11.45 3.45
N GLU A 48 18.91 12.35 4.01
CA GLU A 48 17.81 12.97 3.28
C GLU A 48 18.40 13.75 2.09
N THR A 49 18.00 13.35 0.88
CA THR A 49 18.50 13.98 -0.34
C THR A 49 17.66 15.20 -0.68
N GLU A 50 18.30 16.30 -1.07
CA GLU A 50 17.62 17.51 -1.55
C GLU A 50 17.04 17.36 -2.97
N TYR A 51 16.99 16.13 -3.49
CA TYR A 51 16.51 15.86 -4.83
C TYR A 51 14.98 15.95 -4.89
N LEU A 52 14.49 16.81 -5.79
CA LEU A 52 13.05 17.01 -6.01
C LEU A 52 12.61 16.27 -7.28
N VAL A 53 11.50 15.54 -7.17
CA VAL A 53 10.81 14.92 -8.30
C VAL A 53 9.46 15.61 -8.44
N LEU A 54 9.25 16.32 -9.55
CA LEU A 54 8.03 17.11 -9.79
C LEU A 54 7.70 18.10 -8.65
N GLY A 55 8.74 18.64 -7.99
CA GLY A 55 8.60 19.56 -6.86
C GLY A 55 8.35 18.89 -5.50
N VAL A 56 8.30 17.56 -5.44
CA VAL A 56 8.17 16.80 -4.19
C VAL A 56 9.52 16.19 -3.80
N PRO A 57 9.94 16.27 -2.52
CA PRO A 57 11.16 15.61 -2.04
C PRO A 57 11.18 14.11 -2.36
N ALA A 58 12.29 13.61 -2.90
CA ALA A 58 12.41 12.20 -3.30
C ALA A 58 12.31 11.25 -2.10
N ASN A 59 12.87 11.62 -0.95
CA ASN A 59 12.72 10.88 0.31
C ASN A 59 11.24 10.72 0.71
N LEU A 60 10.43 11.77 0.56
CA LEU A 60 9.00 11.73 0.85
C LEU A 60 8.25 10.76 -0.09
N LEU A 61 8.58 10.78 -1.38
CA LEU A 61 7.98 9.85 -2.35
C LEU A 61 8.33 8.40 -2.04
N VAL A 62 9.60 8.12 -1.74
CA VAL A 62 10.04 6.77 -1.38
C VAL A 62 9.38 6.31 -0.08
N ASN A 63 9.33 7.18 0.95
CA ASN A 63 8.61 6.90 2.19
C ASN A 63 7.12 6.57 1.93
N ALA A 64 6.44 7.36 1.10
CA ALA A 64 5.05 7.12 0.71
C ALA A 64 4.85 5.80 -0.04
N ILE A 65 5.77 5.43 -0.94
CA ILE A 65 5.75 4.15 -1.65
C ILE A 65 5.95 2.99 -0.66
N ILE A 66 6.93 3.09 0.25
CA ILE A 66 7.19 2.06 1.26
C ILE A 66 5.96 1.83 2.12
N ASN A 67 5.34 2.89 2.64
CA ASN A 67 4.09 2.79 3.40
C ASN A 67 2.98 2.14 2.58
N GLY A 68 2.73 2.65 1.36
CA GLY A 68 1.71 2.10 0.46
C GLY A 68 1.89 0.60 0.21
N VAL A 69 3.12 0.15 -0.03
CA VAL A 69 3.42 -1.28 -0.25
C VAL A 69 3.19 -2.09 1.01
N ILE A 70 3.70 -1.66 2.16
CA ILE A 70 3.60 -2.43 3.41
C ILE A 70 2.13 -2.60 3.82
N TYR A 71 1.37 -1.52 3.91
CA TYR A 71 -0.05 -1.60 4.26
C TYR A 71 -0.86 -2.31 3.18
N GLY A 72 -0.53 -2.08 1.91
CA GLY A 72 -1.13 -2.80 0.78
C GLY A 72 -0.98 -4.32 0.93
N VAL A 73 0.24 -4.81 1.20
CA VAL A 73 0.51 -6.23 1.41
C VAL A 73 -0.23 -6.74 2.64
N ILE A 74 -0.17 -6.05 3.78
CA ILE A 74 -0.84 -6.48 5.02
C ILE A 74 -2.35 -6.65 4.78
N LEU A 75 -3.02 -5.63 4.25
CA LEU A 75 -4.47 -5.67 4.04
C LEU A 75 -4.85 -6.66 2.95
N TRP A 76 -4.04 -6.80 1.89
CA TRP A 76 -4.25 -7.81 0.88
C TRP A 76 -4.15 -9.23 1.44
N LEU A 77 -3.20 -9.51 2.33
CA LEU A 77 -3.08 -10.80 3.02
C LEU A 77 -4.29 -11.06 3.93
N VAL A 78 -4.72 -10.06 4.71
CA VAL A 78 -5.92 -10.15 5.56
C VAL A 78 -7.16 -10.46 4.72
N PHE A 79 -7.34 -9.78 3.59
CA PHE A 79 -8.44 -10.04 2.67
C PHE A 79 -8.37 -11.44 2.06
N THR A 80 -7.19 -11.82 1.56
CA THR A 80 -6.99 -13.08 0.83
C THR A 80 -7.14 -14.29 1.74
N PHE A 81 -6.62 -14.24 2.97
CA PHE A 81 -6.63 -15.37 3.89
C PHE A 81 -7.76 -15.32 4.92
N GLY A 82 -8.05 -14.14 5.47
CA GLY A 82 -9.09 -13.98 6.49
C GLY A 82 -10.50 -14.02 5.89
N TYR A 83 -10.78 -13.12 4.95
CA TYR A 83 -12.13 -12.98 4.39
C TYR A 83 -12.51 -14.14 3.46
N LYS A 84 -11.59 -14.62 2.62
CA LYS A 84 -11.87 -15.72 1.68
C LYS A 84 -12.15 -17.06 2.40
N ARG A 85 -11.54 -17.28 3.57
CA ARG A 85 -11.71 -18.53 4.34
C ARG A 85 -13.02 -18.58 5.14
N MET A 86 -13.58 -17.43 5.53
CA MET A 86 -14.86 -17.37 6.26
C MET A 86 -16.09 -17.58 5.37
N LYS A 87 -15.94 -17.46 4.04
CA LYS A 87 -17.03 -17.58 3.04
C LYS A 87 -16.97 -18.88 2.23
N SER A 88 -16.02 -19.77 2.56
CA SER A 88 -15.90 -21.13 2.02
C SER A 88 -16.47 -22.14 2.99
#